data_AF-A0A9D8F8Y6-F1
#
_entry.id   AF-A0A9D8F8Y6-F1
#
_cell.length_a   1.000
_cell.length_b   1.000
_cell.length_c   1.000
_cell.angle_alpha   90.00
_cell.angle_beta   90.00
_cell.angle_gamma   90.00
#
_symmetry.space_group_name_H-M   'P 1'
#
loop_
_entity.id
_entity.type
_entity.pdbx_description
1 polymer ?
#
loop_
_entity_poly.entity_id
_entity_poly.type
_entity_poly.pdbx_seq_one_letter_code
_entity_poly.pdbx_strand_id
1 'polypeptide(L)'
;MQADKILYDLAKPFVLSGMYKNEKVALTDIALNYVIRKIEKYDETMQSLTKKHGCNFDQFTNDIKDKASFEQEDDWMDWKSAVEMKQSWNNLYKMIIKNAG
;
A
#
# COMPACT_ATOMS: atom_id res chain seq x y z
N MET A 1 21.30 -1.77 -17.69
CA MET A 1 21.32 -1.52 -19.16
C MET A 1 20.07 -1.98 -19.89
N GLN A 2 19.66 -3.26 -19.86
CA GLN A 2 18.43 -3.68 -20.56
C GLN A 2 17.14 -3.22 -19.85
N ALA A 3 17.08 -3.33 -18.53
CA ALA A 3 15.93 -2.91 -17.74
C ALA A 3 15.69 -1.40 -17.80
N ASP A 4 16.76 -0.59 -17.71
CA ASP A 4 16.66 0.87 -17.81
C ASP A 4 16.07 1.28 -19.16
N LYS A 5 16.57 0.69 -20.26
CA LYS A 5 16.05 0.95 -21.60
C LYS A 5 14.56 0.61 -21.71
N ILE A 6 14.14 -0.54 -21.18
CA ILE A 6 12.72 -0.94 -21.18
C ILE A 6 11.87 0.08 -20.42
N LEU A 7 12.30 0.50 -19.22
CA LEU A 7 11.56 1.48 -18.41
C LEU A 7 11.46 2.85 -19.10
N TYR A 8 12.55 3.30 -19.74
CA TYR A 8 12.54 4.52 -20.54
C TYR A 8 11.59 4.40 -21.74
N ASP A 9 11.66 3.31 -22.49
CA ASP A 9 10.80 3.08 -23.67
C ASP A 9 9.31 3.00 -23.27
N LEU A 10 9.00 2.45 -22.09
CA LEU A 10 7.63 2.45 -21.53
C LEU A 10 7.15 3.84 -21.10
N ALA A 11 8.04 4.68 -20.57
CA ALA A 11 7.71 6.01 -20.09
C ALA A 11 7.65 7.07 -21.21
N LYS A 12 8.39 6.87 -22.30
CA LYS A 12 8.53 7.82 -23.41
C LYS A 12 7.18 8.27 -24.03
N PRO A 13 6.17 7.41 -24.27
CA PRO A 13 4.88 7.85 -24.79
C PRO A 13 4.16 8.88 -23.90
N PHE A 14 4.37 8.83 -22.58
CA PHE A 14 3.80 9.79 -21.63
C PHE A 14 4.44 11.17 -21.74
N VAL A 15 5.71 11.24 -22.11
CA VAL A 15 6.42 12.50 -22.36
C VAL A 15 6.05 13.06 -23.73
N LEU A 16 6.05 12.21 -24.76
CA LEU A 16 5.70 12.61 -26.13
C LEU A 16 4.26 13.12 -26.26
N SER A 17 3.34 12.62 -25.43
CA SER A 17 1.96 13.11 -25.36
C SER A 17 1.80 14.42 -24.58
N GLY A 18 2.87 14.94 -23.96
CA GLY A 18 2.84 16.14 -23.14
C GLY A 18 2.25 15.95 -21.74
N MET A 19 1.93 14.71 -21.34
CA MET A 19 1.35 14.41 -20.02
C MET A 19 2.37 14.56 -18.89
N TYR A 20 3.65 14.32 -19.17
CA TYR A 20 4.74 14.44 -18.20
C TYR A 20 5.95 15.16 -18.77
N LYS A 21 6.68 15.86 -17.89
CA LYS A 21 7.90 16.61 -18.24
C LYS A 21 9.04 15.72 -18.74
N ASN A 22 9.21 14.55 -18.14
CA ASN A 22 10.24 13.57 -18.50
C ASN A 22 9.88 12.19 -17.92
N GLU A 23 10.64 11.18 -18.34
CA GLU A 23 10.42 9.78 -18.00
C GLU A 23 10.59 9.51 -16.51
N LYS A 24 11.54 10.19 -15.84
CA LYS A 24 11.74 10.06 -14.38
C LYS A 24 10.47 10.47 -13.62
N VAL A 25 9.88 11.61 -13.99
CA VAL A 25 8.64 12.10 -13.35
C VAL A 25 7.48 11.13 -13.63
N ALA A 26 7.33 10.67 -14.87
CA ALA A 26 6.28 9.71 -15.23
C ALA A 26 6.40 8.39 -14.43
N LEU A 27 7.59 7.80 -14.39
CA LEU A 27 7.82 6.54 -13.67
C LEU A 27 7.66 6.71 -12.15
N THR A 28 8.09 7.85 -11.61
CA THR A 28 7.91 8.17 -10.18
C THR A 28 6.43 8.26 -9.83
N ASP A 29 5.66 9.01 -10.62
CA ASP A 29 4.22 9.18 -10.37
C ASP A 29 3.45 7.86 -10.49
N ILE A 30 3.75 7.04 -11.51
CA ILE A 30 3.14 5.71 -11.68
C ILE A 30 3.46 4.81 -10.48
N ALA A 31 4.72 4.78 -10.03
CA ALA A 31 5.13 3.99 -8.89
C ALA A 31 4.44 4.45 -7.61
N LEU A 32 4.37 5.76 -7.36
CA LEU A 32 3.69 6.33 -6.20
C LEU A 32 2.19 6.03 -6.24
N ASN A 33 1.53 6.19 -7.38
CA ASN A 33 0.11 5.85 -7.54
C ASN A 33 -0.18 4.39 -7.23
N TYR A 34 0.70 3.46 -7.66
CA TYR A 34 0.54 2.05 -7.31
C TYR A 34 0.69 1.81 -5.80
N VAL A 35 1.69 2.42 -5.17
CA VAL A 35 1.92 2.30 -3.72
C VAL A 35 0.75 2.88 -2.93
N ILE A 36 0.24 4.04 -3.31
CA ILE A 36 -0.92 4.69 -2.67
C ILE A 36 -2.14 3.77 -2.72
N ARG A 37 -2.48 3.22 -3.90
CA ARG A 37 -3.60 2.28 -4.03
C ARG A 37 -3.46 1.04 -3.14
N LYS A 38 -2.23 0.58 -2.90
CA LYS A 38 -2.00 -0.52 -1.95
C LYS A 38 -2.26 -0.10 -0.52
N ILE A 39 -1.79 1.08 -0.12
CA ILE A 39 -2.06 1.65 1.22
C ILE A 39 -3.57 1.80 1.44
N GLU A 40 -4.27 2.40 0.48
CA GLU A 40 -5.73 2.60 0.51
C GLU A 40 -6.48 1.28 0.67
N LYS A 41 -6.08 0.24 -0.06
CA LYS A 41 -6.71 -1.09 0.07
C LYS A 41 -6.58 -1.67 1.48
N TYR A 42 -5.43 -1.54 2.13
CA TYR A 42 -5.28 -2.02 3.51
C TYR A 42 -6.02 -1.13 4.51
N ASP A 43 -6.12 0.16 4.23
CA ASP A 43 -6.98 1.06 5.01
C ASP A 43 -8.46 0.65 4.94
N GLU A 44 -8.96 0.30 3.76
CA GLU A 44 -10.33 -0.21 3.58
C GLU A 44 -10.55 -1.51 4.38
N THR A 45 -9.60 -2.45 4.32
CA THR A 45 -9.66 -3.69 5.12
C THR A 45 -9.72 -3.38 6.62
N MET A 46 -8.83 -2.52 7.12
CA MET A 46 -8.78 -2.13 8.53
C MET A 46 -10.07 -1.42 8.96
N GLN A 47 -10.63 -0.53 8.12
CA GLN A 47 -11.89 0.16 8.39
C GLN A 47 -13.08 -0.81 8.43
N SER A 48 -13.13 -1.77 7.51
CA SER A 48 -14.16 -2.81 7.49
C SER A 48 -14.16 -3.62 8.77
N LEU A 49 -12.99 -4.06 9.23
CA LEU A 49 -12.84 -4.84 10.46
C LEU A 49 -13.11 -3.99 11.72
N THR A 50 -12.69 -2.72 11.72
CA THR A 50 -13.05 -1.75 12.77
C THR A 50 -14.56 -1.62 12.89
N LYS A 51 -15.26 -1.55 11.76
CA LYS A 51 -16.72 -1.47 11.73
C LYS A 51 -17.38 -2.79 12.14
N LYS A 52 -16.85 -3.94 11.74
CA LYS A 52 -17.35 -5.28 12.10
C LYS A 52 -17.31 -5.50 13.61
N HIS A 53 -16.21 -5.14 14.26
CA HIS A 53 -15.97 -5.42 15.68
C HIS A 53 -16.27 -4.25 16.62
N GLY A 54 -16.45 -3.03 16.09
CA GLY A 54 -16.79 -1.85 16.89
C GLY A 54 -15.65 -1.31 17.76
N CYS A 55 -14.43 -1.77 17.53
CA CYS A 55 -13.22 -1.39 18.26
C CYS A 55 -12.02 -1.29 17.31
N ASN A 56 -10.86 -0.83 17.79
CA ASN A 56 -9.63 -0.83 16.99
C ASN A 56 -8.88 -2.17 17.09
N PHE A 57 -7.83 -2.36 16.28
CA PHE A 57 -7.06 -3.60 16.23
C PHE A 57 -6.48 -4.03 17.59
N ASP A 58 -5.92 -3.09 18.37
CA ASP A 58 -5.31 -3.39 19.66
C ASP A 58 -6.36 -3.81 20.69
N GLN A 59 -7.51 -3.14 20.70
CA GLN A 59 -8.67 -3.51 21.52
C GLN A 59 -9.16 -4.90 21.13
N PHE A 60 -9.42 -5.14 19.84
CA PHE A 60 -9.84 -6.43 19.33
C PHE A 60 -8.87 -7.55 19.71
N THR A 61 -7.57 -7.34 19.53
CA THR A 61 -6.51 -8.30 19.88
C THR A 61 -6.57 -8.68 21.35
N ASN A 62 -6.74 -7.71 22.25
CA ASN A 62 -6.85 -7.97 23.69
C ASN A 62 -8.18 -8.64 24.03
N ASP A 63 -9.27 -8.23 23.36
CA ASP A 63 -10.62 -8.72 23.61
C ASP A 63 -10.81 -10.17 23.23
N ILE A 64 -10.08 -10.70 22.24
CA ILE A 64 -10.20 -12.11 21.82
C ILE A 64 -9.15 -13.03 22.43
N LYS A 65 -8.16 -12.47 23.14
CA LYS A 65 -7.02 -13.22 23.67
C LYS A 65 -7.48 -14.37 24.55
N ASP A 66 -6.96 -15.56 24.28
CA ASP A 66 -7.23 -16.83 24.99
C ASP A 66 -8.70 -17.30 24.94
N LYS A 67 -9.57 -16.65 24.14
CA LYS A 67 -11.00 -16.99 24.01
C LYS A 67 -11.58 -16.76 22.61
N ALA A 68 -10.72 -16.61 21.60
CA ALA A 68 -11.13 -16.34 20.22
C ALA A 68 -11.91 -17.53 19.64
N SER A 69 -12.97 -17.23 18.92
CA SER A 69 -13.54 -18.19 17.97
C SER A 69 -12.65 -18.28 16.72
N PHE A 70 -12.82 -19.35 15.92
CA PHE A 70 -12.13 -19.48 14.63
C PHE A 70 -12.37 -18.28 13.70
N GLU A 71 -13.58 -17.72 13.68
CA GLU A 71 -13.89 -16.54 12.88
C GLU A 71 -13.14 -15.29 13.39
N GLN A 72 -13.05 -15.13 14.72
CA GLN A 72 -12.30 -14.01 15.30
C GLN A 72 -10.80 -14.13 15.04
N GLU A 73 -10.26 -15.35 15.02
CA GLU A 73 -8.86 -15.60 14.68
C GLU A 73 -8.58 -15.30 13.21
N ASP A 74 -9.48 -15.68 12.30
CA ASP A 74 -9.38 -15.35 10.86
C ASP A 74 -9.42 -13.83 10.63
N ASP A 75 -10.41 -13.15 11.22
CA ASP A 75 -10.50 -11.68 11.18
C ASP A 75 -9.25 -11.01 11.76
N TRP A 76 -8.69 -11.55 12.85
CA TRP A 76 -7.49 -11.02 13.48
C TRP A 76 -6.27 -11.17 12.57
N MET A 77 -6.12 -12.31 11.92
CA MET A 77 -5.03 -12.57 10.97
C MET A 77 -5.09 -11.62 9.78
N ASP A 78 -6.28 -11.40 9.21
CA ASP A 78 -6.50 -10.45 8.13
C ASP A 78 -6.19 -9.02 8.57
N TRP A 79 -6.63 -8.62 9.77
CA TRP A 79 -6.36 -7.29 10.31
C TRP A 79 -4.88 -7.06 10.54
N LYS A 80 -4.20 -8.02 11.18
CA LYS A 80 -2.76 -7.96 11.46
C LYS A 80 -1.97 -7.83 10.17
N SER A 81 -2.29 -8.66 9.18
CA SER A 81 -1.69 -8.60 7.84
C SER A 81 -1.89 -7.22 7.21
N ALA A 82 -3.11 -6.65 7.30
CA ALA A 82 -3.38 -5.32 6.76
C ALA A 82 -2.54 -4.22 7.44
N VAL A 83 -2.40 -4.26 8.77
CA VAL A 83 -1.58 -3.31 9.54
C VAL A 83 -0.10 -3.39 9.12
N GLU A 84 0.47 -4.59 9.10
CA GLU A 84 1.88 -4.82 8.78
C GLU A 84 2.19 -4.47 7.31
N MET A 85 1.31 -4.86 6.39
CA MET A 85 1.48 -4.55 4.97
C MET A 85 1.33 -3.05 4.72
N LYS A 86 0.34 -2.39 5.32
CA LYS A 86 0.19 -0.93 5.23
C LYS A 86 1.46 -0.22 5.70
N GLN A 87 2.07 -0.66 6.79
CA GLN A 87 3.32 -0.07 7.28
C GLN A 87 4.47 -0.27 6.26
N SER A 88 4.57 -1.45 5.68
CA SER A 88 5.57 -1.76 4.65
C SER A 88 5.43 -0.89 3.41
N TRP A 89 4.20 -0.71 2.91
CA TRP A 89 3.93 0.18 1.77
C TRP A 89 4.18 1.66 2.09
N ASN A 90 3.85 2.11 3.31
CA ASN A 90 4.20 3.46 3.76
C ASN A 90 5.72 3.70 3.80
N ASN A 91 6.51 2.70 4.20
CA ASN A 91 7.96 2.80 4.16
C ASN A 91 8.47 2.89 2.72
N LEU A 92 7.94 2.07 1.81
CA LEU A 92 8.28 2.15 0.38
C LEU A 92 7.92 3.51 -0.22
N TYR A 93 6.75 4.07 0.11
CA TYR A 93 6.35 5.42 -0.30
C TYR A 93 7.40 6.47 0.09
N LYS A 94 7.85 6.45 1.36
CA LYS A 94 8.90 7.36 1.86
C LYS A 94 10.23 7.17 1.12
N MET A 95 10.61 5.93 0.80
CA MET A 95 11.83 5.64 0.04
C MET A 95 11.76 6.18 -1.39
N ILE A 96 10.62 6.02 -2.07
CA ILE A 96 10.43 6.54 -3.44
C ILE A 96 10.52 8.07 -3.44
N ILE A 97 9.84 8.76 -2.51
CA ILE A 97 9.92 10.23 -2.42
C ILE A 97 11.34 10.70 -2.17
N LYS A 98 12.07 10.06 -1.25
CA LYS A 98 13.46 10.40 -0.95
C LYS A 98 14.37 10.26 -2.16
N ASN A 99 14.13 9.26 -3.01
CA ASN A 99 14.94 9.02 -4.21
C ASN A 99 14.49 9.85 -5.43
N ALA A 100 13.26 10.37 -5.41
CA ALA A 100 12.69 11.20 -6.46
C ALA A 100 13.17 12.65 -6.37
N GLY A 101 13.28 13.18 -5.14
CA GLY A 101 13.90 14.48 -4.82
C GLY A 101 15.38 14.52 -5.18
#